data_AF-A0A2D5FD41-F1
#
_entry.id   AF-A0A2D5FD41-F1
#
_cell.length_a   1.000
_cell.length_b   1.000
_cell.length_c   1.000
_cell.angle_alpha   90.00
_cell.angle_beta   90.00
_cell.angle_gamma   90.00
#
_symmetry.space_group_name_H-M   'P 1'
#
loop_
_entity.id
_entity.type
_entity.pdbx_description
1 polymer ?
#
loop_
_entity_poly.entity_id
_entity_poly.type
_entity_poly.pdbx_seq_one_letter_code
_entity_poly.pdbx_strand_id
1 'polypeptide(L)'
;MKDLNRIAKIEQAIAKKYGAEAIDNPRKYWDDEKEKSYQEQIKEIAEKERIHQESEEKEEVDGVLISKKLLNRETTRRDCPVCETYSFNLKDDAYMNKYDCCYNCFVQWVDGREDRWSTGWRPPKGDE
;
A
#
# COMPACT_ATOMS: atom_id res chain seq x y z
N MET A 1 27.63 -32.38 32.38
CA MET A 1 26.82 -31.73 33.43
C MET A 1 27.36 -30.31 33.59
N LYS A 2 26.57 -29.26 33.31
CA LYS A 2 27.06 -27.88 33.50
C LYS A 2 27.17 -27.62 35.01
N ASP A 3 28.27 -27.03 35.44
CA ASP A 3 28.49 -26.69 36.86
C ASP A 3 27.53 -25.59 37.31
N LEU A 4 26.57 -25.96 38.16
CA LEU A 4 25.54 -25.08 38.70
C LEU A 4 26.14 -23.92 39.51
N ASN A 5 27.27 -24.15 40.19
CA ASN A 5 27.94 -23.11 41.00
C ASN A 5 28.53 -22.01 40.12
N ARG A 6 29.04 -22.38 38.94
CA ARG A 6 29.58 -21.42 37.97
C ARG A 6 28.48 -20.57 37.35
N ILE A 7 27.32 -21.16 37.05
CA ILE A 7 26.15 -20.45 36.50
C ILE A 7 25.62 -19.42 37.50
N ALA A 8 25.42 -19.82 38.76
CA ALA A 8 24.94 -18.92 39.81
C ALA A 8 25.87 -17.72 40.04
N LYS A 9 27.21 -17.93 39.99
CA LYS A 9 28.19 -16.83 40.07
C LYS A 9 28.07 -15.83 38.92
N ILE A 10 27.80 -16.34 37.71
CA ILE A 10 27.62 -15.50 36.52
C ILE A 10 26.32 -14.71 36.62
N GLU A 11 25.21 -15.35 37.00
CA GLU A 11 23.92 -14.68 37.20
C GLU A 11 24.00 -13.59 38.28
N GLN A 12 24.69 -13.85 39.40
CA GLN A 12 24.92 -12.83 40.43
C GLN A 12 25.74 -11.64 39.91
N ALA A 13 26.80 -11.91 39.11
CA ALA A 13 27.62 -10.86 38.53
C ALA A 13 26.84 -10.02 37.51
N ILE A 14 25.99 -10.65 36.69
CA ILE A 14 25.12 -10.00 35.71
C ILE A 14 24.06 -9.15 36.44
N ALA A 15 23.38 -9.71 37.44
CA ALA A 15 22.38 -8.99 38.21
C ALA A 15 22.95 -7.77 38.92
N LYS A 16 24.18 -7.87 39.45
CA LYS A 16 24.88 -6.75 40.10
C LYS A 16 25.27 -5.64 39.12
N LYS A 17 25.55 -5.97 37.85
CA LYS A 17 26.02 -5.01 36.84
C LYS A 17 24.89 -4.40 36.01
N TYR A 18 23.86 -5.18 35.70
CA TYR A 18 22.82 -4.85 34.73
C TYR A 18 21.39 -4.96 35.28
N GLY A 19 21.21 -5.23 36.57
CA GLY A 19 19.89 -5.35 37.18
C GLY A 19 19.33 -6.78 37.14
N ALA A 20 18.31 -7.02 37.97
CA ALA A 20 17.69 -8.34 38.11
C ALA A 20 16.89 -8.76 36.86
N GLU A 21 16.45 -7.80 36.05
CA GLU A 21 15.81 -8.02 34.76
C GLU A 21 16.76 -8.69 33.74
N ALA A 22 18.08 -8.48 33.87
CA ALA A 22 19.06 -8.99 32.91
C ALA A 22 19.31 -10.51 33.05
N ILE A 23 18.89 -11.11 34.17
CA ILE A 23 18.94 -12.56 34.38
C ILE A 23 17.58 -13.23 34.14
N ASP A 24 16.50 -12.46 33.98
CA ASP A 24 15.16 -13.01 33.79
C ASP A 24 15.07 -13.70 32.42
N ASN A 25 14.56 -14.93 32.40
CA ASN A 25 14.31 -15.64 31.17
C ASN A 25 13.13 -14.97 30.44
N PRO A 26 13.27 -14.52 29.18
CA PRO A 26 12.17 -13.89 28.44
C PRO A 26 10.88 -14.74 28.39
N ARG A 27 11.01 -16.07 28.46
CA ARG A 27 9.88 -17.00 28.54
C ARG A 27 9.03 -16.85 29.80
N LYS A 28 9.59 -16.29 30.88
CA LYS A 28 8.88 -15.98 32.13
C LYS A 28 7.73 -15.00 31.89
N TYR A 29 7.90 -14.09 30.92
CA TYR A 29 6.90 -13.10 30.57
C TYR A 29 5.99 -13.57 29.42
N TRP A 30 6.05 -14.84 29.02
CA TRP A 30 5.15 -15.39 28.02
C TRP A 30 3.88 -15.87 28.73
N ASP A 31 2.87 -15.01 28.72
CA ASP A 31 1.55 -15.28 29.28
C ASP A 31 0.55 -15.72 28.19
N ASP A 32 -0.60 -16.22 28.61
CA ASP A 32 -1.65 -16.70 27.69
C ASP A 32 -2.20 -15.57 26.79
N GLU A 33 -2.15 -14.32 27.26
CA GLU A 33 -2.58 -13.15 26.48
C GLU A 33 -1.61 -12.86 25.33
N LYS A 34 -0.31 -12.92 25.57
CA LYS A 34 0.75 -12.77 24.56
C LYS A 34 0.73 -13.90 23.57
N GLU A 35 0.53 -15.14 24.02
CA GLU A 35 0.36 -16.30 23.13
C GLU A 35 -0.82 -16.05 22.17
N LYS A 36 -1.97 -15.58 22.68
CA LYS A 36 -3.11 -15.24 21.84
C LYS A 36 -2.80 -14.12 20.86
N SER A 37 -2.17 -13.03 21.33
CA SER A 37 -1.77 -11.90 20.46
C SER A 37 -0.78 -12.32 19.37
N TYR A 38 0.09 -13.28 19.67
CA TYR A 38 1.08 -13.82 18.73
C TYR A 38 0.39 -14.66 17.66
N GLN A 39 -0.58 -15.48 18.04
CA GLN A 39 -1.40 -16.23 17.09
C GLN A 39 -2.21 -15.32 16.17
N GLU A 40 -2.74 -14.20 16.67
CA GLU A 40 -3.41 -13.19 15.86
C GLU A 40 -2.45 -12.54 14.86
N GLN A 41 -1.24 -12.15 15.29
CA GLN A 41 -0.21 -11.61 14.41
C GLN A 41 0.19 -12.59 13.30
N ILE A 42 0.33 -13.88 13.60
CA ILE A 42 0.63 -14.91 12.59
C ILE A 42 -0.47 -14.95 11.52
N LYS A 43 -1.74 -14.92 11.93
CA LYS A 43 -2.87 -14.92 10.98
C LYS A 43 -2.86 -13.69 10.09
N GLU A 44 -2.56 -12.52 10.66
CA GLU A 44 -2.47 -11.27 9.89
C GLU A 44 -1.31 -11.31 8.88
N ILE A 45 -0.15 -11.84 9.28
CA ILE A 45 1.00 -12.01 8.38
C ILE A 45 0.66 -12.95 7.23
N ALA A 46 0.03 -14.10 7.53
CA ALA A 46 -0.37 -15.07 6.52
C ALA A 46 -1.35 -14.46 5.49
N GLU A 47 -2.30 -13.64 5.93
CA GLU A 47 -3.22 -12.97 5.02
C GLU A 47 -2.51 -11.91 4.16
N LYS A 48 -1.58 -11.13 4.74
CA LYS A 48 -0.77 -10.16 3.99
C LYS A 48 0.11 -10.84 2.95
N GLU A 49 0.74 -11.97 3.29
CA GLU A 49 1.53 -12.77 2.34
C GLU A 49 0.67 -13.28 1.18
N ARG A 50 -0.54 -13.76 1.48
CA ARG A 50 -1.49 -14.23 0.45
C ARG A 50 -1.87 -13.12 -0.52
N ILE A 51 -2.25 -11.94 -0.01
CA ILE A 51 -2.58 -10.76 -0.83
C ILE A 51 -1.37 -10.32 -1.66
N HIS A 52 -0.17 -10.32 -1.05
CA HIS A 52 1.04 -9.94 -1.76
C HIS A 52 1.34 -10.92 -2.90
N GLN A 53 1.27 -12.22 -2.64
CA GLN A 53 1.48 -13.25 -3.65
C GLN A 53 0.51 -13.11 -4.82
N GLU A 54 -0.78 -12.90 -4.53
CA GLU A 54 -1.80 -12.66 -5.55
C GLU A 54 -1.48 -11.40 -6.39
N SER A 55 -1.02 -10.32 -5.76
CA SER A 55 -0.66 -9.09 -6.48
C SER A 55 0.57 -9.21 -7.38
N GLU A 56 1.49 -10.13 -7.05
CA GLU A 56 2.71 -10.38 -7.81
C GLU A 56 2.51 -11.37 -8.97
N GLU A 57 1.39 -12.08 -9.01
CA GLU A 57 1.04 -12.92 -10.16
C GLU A 57 1.05 -12.10 -11.44
N LYS A 58 1.62 -12.69 -12.50
CA LYS A 58 1.77 -12.03 -13.80
C LYS A 58 0.67 -12.47 -14.75
N GLU A 59 0.07 -11.50 -15.42
CA GLU A 59 -0.89 -11.72 -16.50
C GLU A 59 -0.29 -11.24 -17.83
N GLU A 60 -0.70 -11.88 -18.92
CA GLU A 60 -0.30 -11.48 -20.26
C GLU A 60 -1.20 -10.35 -20.74
N VAL A 61 -0.61 -9.19 -21.02
CA VAL A 61 -1.29 -8.02 -21.58
C VAL A 61 -0.49 -7.56 -22.80
N ASP A 62 -1.13 -7.58 -23.97
CA ASP A 62 -0.55 -7.15 -25.25
C ASP A 62 0.81 -7.82 -25.59
N GLY A 63 0.97 -9.10 -25.22
CA GLY A 63 2.19 -9.90 -25.49
C GLY A 63 3.33 -9.69 -24.49
N VAL A 64 3.11 -8.97 -23.40
CA VAL A 64 4.07 -8.76 -22.31
C VAL A 64 3.48 -9.26 -20.98
N LEU A 65 4.32 -9.90 -20.14
CA LEU A 65 3.92 -10.37 -18.82
C LEU A 65 4.08 -9.26 -17.78
N ILE A 66 2.96 -8.77 -17.24
CA ILE A 66 2.89 -7.67 -16.27
C ILE A 66 2.30 -8.19 -14.96
N SER A 67 2.83 -7.78 -13.80
CA SER A 67 2.24 -8.16 -12.50
C SER A 67 0.89 -7.46 -12.28
N LYS A 68 -0.06 -8.16 -11.66
CA LYS A 68 -1.41 -7.64 -11.34
C LYS A 68 -1.35 -6.30 -10.59
N LYS A 69 -0.36 -6.12 -9.71
CA LYS A 69 -0.10 -4.87 -8.99
C LYS A 69 0.07 -3.64 -9.88
N LEU A 70 0.58 -3.81 -11.10
CA LEU A 70 0.82 -2.73 -12.05
C LEU A 70 -0.35 -2.53 -13.02
N LEU A 71 -1.34 -3.42 -13.03
CA LEU A 71 -2.56 -3.32 -13.86
C LEU A 71 -3.62 -2.38 -13.25
N ASN A 72 -3.21 -1.34 -12.55
CA ASN A 72 -4.15 -0.37 -11.97
C ASN A 72 -4.86 0.40 -13.10
N ARG A 73 -6.20 0.36 -13.09
CA ARG A 73 -7.07 0.97 -14.11
C ARG A 73 -6.87 2.48 -14.31
N GLU A 74 -6.30 3.16 -13.33
CA GLU A 74 -5.99 4.59 -13.38
C GLU A 74 -4.74 4.89 -14.21
N THR A 75 -3.72 4.01 -14.20
CA THR A 75 -2.50 4.23 -14.99
C THR A 75 -2.71 4.04 -16.50
N THR A 76 -3.77 3.32 -16.89
CA THR A 76 -4.09 3.05 -18.30
C THR A 76 -5.01 4.09 -18.94
N ARG A 77 -5.71 4.93 -18.17
CA ARG A 77 -6.59 6.00 -18.69
C ARG A 77 -5.90 7.36 -18.75
N ARG A 78 -4.80 7.44 -19.49
CA ARG A 78 -4.07 8.70 -19.76
C ARG A 78 -4.70 9.49 -20.91
N ASP A 79 -5.57 8.86 -21.69
CA ASP A 79 -6.39 9.46 -22.71
C ASP A 79 -7.51 10.31 -22.10
N CYS A 80 -7.59 11.57 -22.50
CA CYS A 80 -8.69 12.42 -22.08
C CYS A 80 -9.99 11.94 -22.76
N PRO A 81 -11.08 11.66 -22.03
CA PRO A 81 -12.33 11.17 -22.64
C PRO A 81 -13.04 12.21 -23.52
N VAL A 82 -12.60 13.48 -23.47
CA VAL A 82 -13.19 14.61 -24.20
C VAL A 82 -12.50 14.85 -25.54
N CYS A 83 -11.17 14.88 -25.56
CA CYS A 83 -10.38 15.17 -26.75
C CYS A 83 -9.54 13.98 -27.24
N GLU A 84 -9.65 12.82 -26.59
CA GLU A 84 -8.94 11.55 -26.86
C GLU A 84 -7.42 11.69 -26.96
N THR A 85 -6.88 12.81 -26.49
CA THR A 85 -5.46 13.11 -26.52
C THR A 85 -4.80 12.43 -25.34
N TYR A 86 -3.76 11.65 -25.62
CA TYR A 86 -2.94 11.01 -24.60
C TYR A 86 -2.16 12.07 -23.82
N SER A 87 -2.36 12.13 -22.51
CA SER A 87 -1.71 13.10 -21.63
C SER A 87 -0.38 12.59 -21.09
N PHE A 88 0.67 13.39 -21.26
CA PHE A 88 1.96 13.24 -20.57
C PHE A 88 2.23 14.35 -19.54
N ASN A 89 1.35 15.34 -19.39
CA ASN A 89 1.62 16.49 -18.52
C ASN A 89 1.12 16.25 -17.09
N LEU A 90 1.96 16.57 -16.10
CA LEU A 90 1.57 16.54 -14.69
C LEU A 90 0.37 17.43 -14.34
N LYS A 91 0.16 18.51 -15.08
CA LYS A 91 -1.02 19.38 -14.89
C LYS A 91 -2.30 18.61 -15.19
N ASP A 92 -2.32 17.87 -16.29
CA ASP A 92 -3.49 17.10 -16.72
C ASP A 92 -3.87 16.03 -15.69
N ASP A 93 -2.89 15.42 -15.01
CA ASP A 93 -3.15 14.42 -13.96
C ASP A 93 -4.03 14.97 -12.82
N ALA A 94 -3.81 16.22 -12.40
CA ALA A 94 -4.61 16.85 -11.36
C ALA A 94 -6.07 17.08 -11.79
N TYR A 95 -6.28 17.48 -13.05
CA TYR A 95 -7.62 17.74 -13.60
C TYR A 95 -8.36 16.47 -14.00
N MET A 96 -7.65 15.45 -14.49
CA MET A 96 -8.21 14.13 -14.78
C MET A 96 -8.75 13.48 -13.51
N ASN A 97 -8.03 13.59 -12.38
CA ASN A 97 -8.48 13.05 -11.09
C ASN A 97 -9.70 13.77 -10.51
N LYS A 98 -9.84 15.08 -10.73
CA LYS A 98 -10.92 15.88 -10.12
C LYS A 98 -12.14 16.05 -11.02
N TYR A 99 -11.94 16.15 -12.33
CA TYR A 99 -12.97 16.53 -13.29
C TYR A 99 -13.08 15.56 -14.48
N ASP A 100 -12.36 14.43 -14.48
CA ASP A 100 -12.34 13.46 -15.58
C ASP A 100 -12.02 14.07 -16.96
N CYS A 101 -11.19 15.12 -17.02
CA CYS A 101 -10.72 15.71 -18.29
C CYS A 101 -9.34 16.38 -18.15
N CYS A 102 -8.65 16.57 -19.28
CA CYS A 102 -7.35 17.25 -19.31
C CYS A 102 -7.50 18.75 -19.01
N TYR A 103 -6.39 19.42 -18.70
CA TYR A 103 -6.37 20.85 -18.38
C TYR A 103 -6.99 21.72 -19.49
N ASN A 104 -6.69 21.41 -20.75
CA ASN A 104 -7.23 22.17 -21.89
C ASN A 104 -8.75 22.06 -21.96
N CYS A 105 -9.29 20.85 -21.77
CA CYS A 105 -10.73 20.62 -21.73
C CYS A 105 -11.38 21.26 -20.50
N PHE A 106 -10.68 21.26 -19.36
CA PHE A 106 -11.12 21.97 -18.17
C PHE A 106 -11.30 23.46 -18.46
N VAL A 107 -10.29 24.12 -19.01
CA VAL A 107 -10.35 25.56 -19.35
C VAL A 107 -11.45 25.84 -20.38
N GLN A 108 -11.62 24.98 -21.38
CA GLN A 108 -12.60 25.20 -22.44
C GLN A 108 -14.05 24.95 -21.97
N TRP A 109 -14.31 23.92 -21.17
CA TRP A 109 -15.67 23.43 -20.92
C TRP A 109 -16.12 23.53 -19.46
N VAL A 110 -15.20 23.45 -18.50
CA VAL A 110 -15.50 23.33 -17.06
C VAL A 110 -15.30 24.64 -16.31
N ASP A 111 -14.26 25.41 -16.63
CA ASP A 111 -13.93 26.65 -15.95
C ASP A 111 -15.09 27.66 -16.03
N GLY A 112 -15.60 28.05 -14.86
CA GLY A 112 -16.80 28.90 -14.71
C GLY A 112 -18.16 28.20 -15.00
N ARG A 113 -18.19 26.89 -15.26
CA ARG A 113 -19.39 26.10 -15.60
C ARG A 113 -19.44 24.74 -14.87
N GLU A 114 -18.88 24.68 -13.66
CA GLU A 114 -18.71 23.43 -12.91
C GLU A 114 -20.03 22.72 -12.58
N ASP A 115 -21.10 23.48 -12.31
CA ASP A 115 -22.43 22.92 -12.03
C ASP A 115 -22.96 22.10 -13.22
N ARG A 116 -22.73 22.59 -14.45
CA ARG A 116 -23.10 21.88 -15.68
C ARG A 116 -22.26 20.63 -15.90
N TRP A 117 -20.99 20.66 -15.51
CA TRP A 117 -20.12 19.50 -15.61
C TRP A 117 -20.52 18.40 -14.61
N SER A 118 -20.93 18.81 -13.42
CA SER A 118 -21.36 17.94 -12.32
C SER A 118 -22.70 17.24 -12.60
N THR A 119 -23.58 17.83 -13.42
CA THR A 119 -24.81 17.17 -13.89
C THR A 119 -24.58 16.12 -14.98
N GLY A 120 -23.32 15.88 -15.37
CA GLY A 120 -22.94 14.84 -16.34
C GLY A 120 -22.92 15.31 -17.79
N TRP A 121 -23.07 16.61 -18.07
CA TRP A 121 -22.92 17.12 -19.42
C TRP A 121 -21.47 17.00 -19.90
N ARG A 122 -21.28 16.58 -21.15
CA ARG A 122 -19.98 16.51 -21.85
C ARG A 122 -20.13 17.11 -23.24
N PRO A 123 -19.10 17.76 -23.80
CA PRO A 123 -19.16 18.29 -25.15
C PRO A 123 -19.25 17.13 -26.17
N PRO A 124 -19.86 17.36 -27.35
CA PRO A 124 -19.82 16.38 -28.42
C PRO A 124 -18.36 16.13 -28.85
N LYS A 125 -18.01 14.87 -29.15
CA LYS A 125 -16.71 14.53 -29.77
C LYS A 125 -16.67 15.24 -31.13
N GLY A 126 -15.67 16.10 -31.32
CA GLY A 126 -15.70 17.18 -32.31
C GLY A 126 -16.02 16.73 -33.74
N ASP A 127 -16.88 17.51 -34.40
CA ASP A 127 -16.60 17.94 -35.77
C ASP A 127 -15.29 18.77 -35.72
N GLU A 128 -14.32 18.40 -36.55
CA GLU A 128 -13.14 19.22 -36.88
C GLU A 128 -13.53 20.53 -37.57
#